data_AF-A0A8H4XSV3-F1
#
_entry.id   AF-A0A8H4XSV3-F1
#
_cell.length_a   1.000
_cell.length_b   1.000
_cell.length_c   1.000
_cell.angle_alpha   90.00
_cell.angle_beta   90.00
_cell.angle_gamma   90.00
#
_symmetry.space_group_name_H-M   'P 1'
#
loop_
_entity.id
_entity.type
_entity.pdbx_description
1 polymer ?
#
loop_
_entity_poly.entity_id
_entity_poly.type
_entity_poly.pdbx_seq_one_letter_code
_entity_poly.pdbx_strand_id
1 'polypeptide(L)'
;MAIADKKEMYAKDLVQKCVKDCEYGSGHFLTRLATLAQLNLLAPKEVDAESTKIISIAVDKLLLVNRSKHPDSGYTWSEELDEETKAKQWALRIIVNRLRGKDGAEEDEFQKLAEPVYGILNKLVAGEGEISKKKDTPDTQKPRLRLDAAKLLMKLSASHALCD
;
A
#
# COMPACT_ATOMS: atom_id res chain seq x y z
N MET A 1 28.49 -4.92 -15.01
CA MET A 1 28.35 -3.63 -14.29
C MET A 1 27.39 -2.70 -15.03
N ALA A 2 27.65 -2.29 -16.28
CA ALA A 2 26.83 -1.30 -17.01
C ALA A 2 25.30 -1.55 -17.17
N ILE A 3 24.80 -2.78 -17.00
CA ILE A 3 23.36 -3.08 -17.11
C ILE A 3 22.65 -2.89 -15.76
N ALA A 4 23.31 -3.24 -14.65
CA ALA A 4 22.76 -3.05 -13.30
C ALA A 4 22.59 -1.56 -13.00
N ASP A 5 23.63 -0.77 -13.29
CA ASP A 5 23.61 0.68 -13.11
C ASP A 5 22.46 1.36 -13.89
N LYS A 6 22.15 0.86 -15.10
CA LYS A 6 21.02 1.34 -15.89
C LYS A 6 19.67 0.97 -15.26
N LYS A 7 19.52 -0.25 -14.76
CA LYS A 7 18.28 -0.71 -14.10
C LYS A 7 17.98 0.15 -12.86
N GLU A 8 18.97 0.38 -12.02
CA GLU A 8 18.86 1.20 -10.81
C GLU A 8 18.53 2.67 -11.16
N MET A 9 19.19 3.22 -12.19
CA MET A 9 18.89 4.56 -12.70
C MET A 9 17.43 4.67 -13.18
N TYR A 10 16.92 3.71 -13.95
CA TYR A 10 15.53 3.73 -14.43
C TYR A 10 14.53 3.54 -13.29
N ALA A 11 14.81 2.66 -12.33
CA ALA A 11 13.96 2.51 -11.16
C ALA A 11 13.85 3.82 -10.37
N LYS A 12 14.99 4.49 -10.12
CA LYS A 12 15.02 5.79 -9.45
C LYS A 12 14.22 6.87 -10.20
N ASP A 13 14.39 6.98 -11.52
CA ASP A 13 13.65 7.93 -12.35
C ASP A 13 12.13 7.64 -12.31
N LEU A 14 11.73 6.37 -12.36
CA LEU A 14 10.34 5.96 -12.24
C LEU A 14 9.75 6.30 -10.87
N VAL A 15 10.48 6.06 -9.78
CA VAL A 15 10.05 6.45 -8.43
C VAL A 15 9.78 7.95 -8.38
N GLN A 16 10.75 8.77 -8.83
CA GLN A 16 10.63 10.23 -8.81
C GLN A 16 9.42 10.72 -9.62
N LYS A 17 9.22 10.18 -10.83
CA LYS A 17 8.07 10.51 -11.68
C LYS A 17 6.74 10.08 -11.08
N CYS A 18 6.69 8.93 -10.40
CA CYS A 18 5.47 8.42 -9.80
C CYS A 18 5.09 9.14 -8.51
N VAL A 19 6.05 9.70 -7.78
CA VAL A 19 5.80 10.46 -6.54
C VAL A 19 5.50 11.93 -6.84
N LYS A 20 6.11 12.51 -7.87
CA LYS A 20 5.90 13.90 -8.26
C LYS A 20 4.43 14.15 -8.64
N ASP A 21 3.80 15.10 -7.94
CA ASP A 21 2.41 15.55 -8.16
C ASP A 21 1.41 14.36 -8.21
N CYS A 22 1.68 13.34 -7.39
CA CYS A 22 0.84 12.15 -7.27
C CYS A 22 -0.32 12.44 -6.32
N GLU A 23 -1.44 12.83 -6.90
CA GLU A 23 -2.66 13.19 -6.21
C GLU A 23 -3.84 12.48 -6.85
N TYR A 24 -4.91 12.30 -6.08
CA TYR A 24 -6.11 11.66 -6.58
C TYR A 24 -6.71 12.46 -7.75
N GLY A 25 -7.03 11.77 -8.84
CA GLY A 25 -7.48 12.40 -10.08
C GLY A 25 -6.35 12.93 -10.97
N SER A 26 -5.07 12.81 -10.56
CA SER A 26 -3.96 13.19 -11.43
C SER A 26 -3.75 12.18 -12.56
N GLY A 27 -3.07 12.60 -13.63
CA GLY A 27 -2.86 11.78 -14.82
C GLY A 27 -2.16 10.44 -14.51
N HIS A 28 -2.81 9.34 -14.90
CA HIS A 28 -2.34 7.97 -14.67
C HIS A 28 -2.18 7.59 -13.19
N PHE A 29 -2.95 8.21 -12.28
CA PHE A 29 -2.83 8.03 -10.83
C PHE A 29 -2.75 6.56 -10.40
N LEU A 30 -3.71 5.71 -10.77
CA LEU A 30 -3.70 4.29 -10.41
C LEU A 30 -2.46 3.54 -10.96
N THR A 31 -2.01 3.87 -12.16
CA THR A 31 -0.81 3.28 -12.78
C THR A 31 0.46 3.68 -12.02
N ARG A 32 0.53 4.93 -11.54
CA ARG A 32 1.64 5.39 -10.69
C ARG A 32 1.65 4.63 -9.37
N LEU A 33 0.49 4.43 -8.73
CA LEU A 33 0.41 3.64 -7.50
C LEU A 33 0.81 2.18 -7.72
N ALA A 34 0.35 1.57 -8.81
CA ALA A 34 0.73 0.21 -9.19
C ALA A 34 2.25 0.10 -9.42
N THR A 35 2.84 1.08 -10.10
CA THR A 35 4.30 1.18 -10.30
C THR A 35 5.03 1.27 -8.97
N LEU A 36 4.61 2.16 -8.06
CA LEU A 36 5.19 2.29 -6.73
C LEU A 36 5.07 0.97 -5.93
N ALA A 37 3.94 0.27 -6.04
CA ALA A 37 3.76 -1.02 -5.37
C ALA A 37 4.79 -2.07 -5.84
N GLN A 38 5.08 -2.10 -7.15
CA GLN A 38 6.08 -3.03 -7.69
C GLN A 38 7.51 -2.59 -7.37
N LEU A 39 7.83 -1.30 -7.45
CA LEU A 39 9.18 -0.80 -7.14
C LEU A 39 9.54 -1.02 -5.67
N ASN A 40 8.58 -0.89 -4.74
CA ASN A 40 8.81 -1.24 -3.33
C ASN A 40 9.23 -2.71 -3.12
N LEU A 41 8.82 -3.62 -4.01
CA LEU A 41 9.20 -5.03 -3.95
C LEU A 41 10.50 -5.32 -4.69
N LEU A 42 10.68 -4.73 -5.88
CA LEU A 42 11.72 -5.14 -6.84
C LEU A 42 12.97 -4.26 -6.84
N ALA A 43 12.85 -3.04 -6.31
CA ALA A 43 13.89 -2.01 -6.27
C ALA A 43 13.81 -1.21 -4.94
N PRO A 44 13.83 -1.90 -3.77
CA PRO A 44 13.60 -1.27 -2.47
C PRO A 44 14.66 -0.20 -2.12
N LYS A 45 15.91 -0.39 -2.56
CA LYS A 45 17.01 0.55 -2.33
C LYS A 45 16.77 1.89 -3.02
N GLU A 46 16.25 1.85 -4.25
CA GLU A 46 15.96 3.03 -5.06
C GLU A 46 14.73 3.78 -4.53
N VAL A 47 13.81 3.05 -3.88
CA VAL A 47 12.61 3.61 -3.25
C VAL A 47 12.92 4.33 -1.94
N ASP A 48 13.96 3.93 -1.21
CA ASP A 48 14.28 4.45 0.13
C ASP A 48 14.45 5.98 0.15
N ALA A 49 14.97 6.57 -0.94
CA ALA A 49 15.13 8.02 -1.07
C ALA A 49 13.80 8.79 -1.03
N GLU A 50 12.69 8.17 -1.44
CA GLU A 50 11.35 8.77 -1.49
C GLU A 50 10.36 8.09 -0.52
N SER A 51 10.88 7.23 0.35
CA SER A 51 10.15 6.42 1.33
C SER A 51 9.08 7.22 2.10
N THR A 52 9.46 8.37 2.67
CA THR A 52 8.54 9.20 3.47
C THR A 52 7.38 9.73 2.62
N LYS A 53 7.66 10.17 1.38
CA LYS A 53 6.61 10.67 0.48
C LYS A 53 5.66 9.55 0.04
N ILE A 54 6.21 8.38 -0.27
CA ILE A 54 5.42 7.21 -0.67
C ILE A 54 4.50 6.76 0.46
N ILE A 55 4.99 6.70 1.70
CA ILE A 55 4.15 6.36 2.86
C ILE A 55 3.08 7.42 3.09
N SER A 56 3.41 8.70 2.98
CA SER A 56 2.40 9.76 3.11
C SER A 56 1.31 9.67 2.04
N ILE A 57 1.67 9.35 0.78
CA ILE A 57 0.69 9.10 -0.28
C ILE A 57 -0.19 7.90 0.06
N ALA A 58 0.41 6.75 0.40
CA ALA A 58 -0.32 5.51 0.63
C ALA A 58 -1.19 5.56 1.89
N VAL A 59 -0.64 6.02 3.01
CA VAL A 59 -1.34 5.99 4.29
C VAL A 59 -2.17 7.25 4.47
N ASP A 60 -1.53 8.42 4.52
CA ASP A 60 -2.21 9.66 4.92
C ASP A 60 -3.20 10.14 3.86
N LYS A 61 -2.81 10.14 2.59
CA LYS A 61 -3.63 10.70 1.50
C LYS A 61 -4.64 9.71 0.90
N LEU A 62 -4.44 8.41 1.10
CA LEU A 62 -5.28 7.36 0.50
C LEU A 62 -6.03 6.53 1.54
N LEU A 63 -5.32 5.78 2.38
CA LEU A 63 -5.99 4.87 3.31
C LEU A 63 -6.81 5.60 4.38
N LEU A 64 -6.29 6.71 4.92
CA LEU A 64 -6.95 7.45 6.00
C LEU A 64 -7.97 8.49 5.52
N VAL A 65 -8.11 8.67 4.20
CA VAL A 65 -9.00 9.68 3.61
C VAL A 65 -10.08 9.00 2.79
N ASN A 66 -11.32 9.08 3.30
CA ASN A 66 -12.52 8.77 2.55
C ASN A 66 -12.98 10.01 1.76
N ARG A 67 -13.01 9.91 0.43
CA ARG A 67 -13.45 11.00 -0.47
C ARG A 67 -14.95 11.00 -0.62
N SER A 68 -15.54 9.83 -0.89
CA SER A 68 -16.97 9.61 -0.76
C SER A 68 -17.26 9.19 0.67
N LYS A 69 -17.69 10.12 1.52
CA LYS A 69 -17.96 9.82 2.94
C LYS A 69 -19.38 9.32 3.10
N HIS A 70 -19.54 8.13 3.66
CA HIS A 70 -20.84 7.56 4.01
C HIS A 70 -20.81 7.14 5.48
N PRO A 71 -21.11 8.06 6.41
CA PRO A 71 -21.21 7.74 7.83
C PRO A 71 -22.20 6.62 8.07
N ASP A 72 -21.87 5.69 8.96
CA ASP A 72 -22.73 4.57 9.36
C ASP A 72 -23.28 3.76 8.17
N SER A 73 -22.51 3.72 7.08
CA SER A 73 -22.83 2.91 5.91
C SER A 73 -22.91 1.43 6.27
N GLY A 74 -23.75 0.70 5.56
CA GLY A 74 -23.88 -0.75 5.71
C GLY A 74 -22.64 -1.52 5.25
N TYR A 75 -22.87 -2.74 4.80
CA TYR A 75 -21.84 -3.64 4.32
C TYR A 75 -22.36 -4.38 3.09
N THR A 76 -22.02 -3.88 1.90
CA THR A 76 -22.62 -4.33 0.64
C THR A 76 -21.52 -4.73 -0.33
N TRP A 77 -21.60 -5.93 -0.91
CA TRP A 77 -20.64 -6.29 -1.96
C TRP A 77 -21.04 -5.65 -3.30
N SER A 78 -20.06 -5.09 -4.00
CA SER A 78 -20.19 -4.65 -5.40
C SER A 78 -19.12 -5.33 -6.23
N GLU A 79 -19.48 -5.85 -7.40
CA GLU A 79 -18.52 -6.36 -8.38
C GLU A 79 -17.70 -5.25 -9.03
N GLU A 80 -18.29 -4.06 -9.13
CA GLU A 80 -17.60 -2.88 -9.64
C GLU A 80 -16.82 -2.18 -8.53
N LEU A 81 -15.57 -1.87 -8.83
CA LEU A 81 -14.67 -1.12 -7.95
C LEU A 81 -14.56 0.32 -8.44
N ASP A 82 -14.94 1.26 -7.57
CA ASP A 82 -14.66 2.67 -7.78
C ASP A 82 -13.14 2.95 -7.73
N GLU A 83 -12.74 4.11 -8.25
CA GLU A 83 -11.33 4.48 -8.33
C GLU A 83 -10.67 4.65 -6.95
N GLU A 84 -11.40 5.15 -5.96
CA GLU A 84 -10.91 5.29 -4.58
C GLU A 84 -10.64 3.92 -3.95
N THR A 85 -11.53 2.94 -4.16
CA THR A 85 -11.31 1.57 -3.71
C THR A 85 -10.04 0.99 -4.35
N LYS A 86 -9.90 1.11 -5.67
CA LYS A 86 -8.68 0.65 -6.38
C LYS A 86 -7.42 1.33 -5.84
N ALA A 87 -7.48 2.63 -5.57
CA ALA A 87 -6.37 3.37 -5.01
C ALA A 87 -5.98 2.89 -3.60
N LYS A 88 -6.96 2.64 -2.73
CA LYS A 88 -6.72 2.07 -1.39
C LYS A 88 -6.15 0.65 -1.46
N GLN A 89 -6.61 -0.19 -2.40
CA GLN A 89 -6.01 -1.52 -2.62
C GLN A 89 -4.54 -1.42 -3.04
N TRP A 90 -4.20 -0.47 -3.91
CA TRP A 90 -2.80 -0.21 -4.26
C TRP A 90 -2.00 0.33 -3.08
N ALA A 91 -2.56 1.21 -2.26
CA ALA A 91 -1.92 1.71 -1.06
C ALA A 91 -1.59 0.58 -0.07
N LEU A 92 -2.50 -0.37 0.16
CA LEU A 92 -2.24 -1.56 0.97
C LEU A 92 -1.11 -2.40 0.38
N ARG A 93 -1.09 -2.59 -0.95
CA ARG A 93 -0.01 -3.33 -1.63
C ARG A 93 1.33 -2.61 -1.53
N ILE A 94 1.37 -1.28 -1.59
CA ILE A 94 2.59 -0.48 -1.42
C ILE A 94 3.22 -0.77 -0.05
N ILE A 95 2.46 -0.61 1.04
CA ILE A 95 2.99 -0.79 2.39
C ILE A 95 3.42 -2.24 2.67
N VAL A 96 2.70 -3.22 2.11
CA VAL A 96 3.04 -4.64 2.26
C VAL A 96 4.24 -5.04 1.43
N ASN A 97 4.32 -4.57 0.17
CA ASN A 97 5.47 -4.87 -0.68
C ASN A 97 6.75 -4.19 -0.18
N ARG A 98 6.63 -3.03 0.47
CA ARG A 98 7.76 -2.41 1.16
C ARG A 98 8.34 -3.33 2.22
N LEU A 99 7.49 -3.95 3.05
CA LEU A 99 7.94 -4.90 4.06
C LEU A 99 8.59 -6.13 3.41
N ARG A 100 7.95 -6.67 2.37
CA ARG A 100 8.46 -7.84 1.63
C ARG A 100 9.74 -7.58 0.83
N GLY A 101 10.01 -6.33 0.46
CA GLY A 101 11.22 -5.94 -0.26
C GLY A 101 12.44 -5.74 0.66
N LYS A 102 12.25 -5.67 1.98
CA LYS A 102 13.33 -5.49 2.96
C LYS A 102 13.98 -6.82 3.35
N ASP A 103 14.41 -7.57 2.34
CA ASP A 103 15.14 -8.82 2.52
C ASP A 103 16.54 -8.52 3.13
N GLY A 104 16.91 -9.25 4.18
CA GLY A 104 18.18 -9.09 4.89
C GLY A 104 18.31 -7.83 5.77
N ALA A 105 17.21 -7.17 6.15
CA ALA A 105 17.24 -6.11 7.16
C ALA A 105 17.45 -6.69 8.57
N GLU A 106 18.11 -5.93 9.44
CA GLU A 106 18.24 -6.28 10.86
C GLU A 106 16.85 -6.40 11.51
N GLU A 107 16.69 -7.34 12.44
CA GLU A 107 15.40 -7.70 13.06
C GLU A 107 14.69 -6.47 13.66
N ASP A 108 15.44 -5.63 14.39
CA ASP A 108 14.94 -4.40 14.99
C ASP A 108 14.42 -3.37 13.97
N GLU A 109 15.09 -3.26 12.81
CA GLU A 109 14.67 -2.36 11.74
C GLU A 109 13.43 -2.90 11.03
N PHE A 110 13.41 -4.20 10.76
CA PHE A 110 12.28 -4.88 10.16
C PHE A 110 11.03 -4.77 11.05
N GLN A 111 11.17 -4.99 12.36
CA GLN A 111 10.06 -4.92 13.31
C GLN A 111 9.42 -3.53 13.32
N LYS A 112 10.22 -2.45 13.33
CA LYS A 112 9.74 -1.06 13.27
C LYS A 112 8.95 -0.75 11.99
N LEU A 113 9.31 -1.40 10.88
CA LEU A 113 8.57 -1.29 9.61
C LEU A 113 7.31 -2.17 9.60
N ALA A 114 7.39 -3.36 10.20
CA ALA A 114 6.32 -4.35 10.20
C ALA A 114 5.13 -3.93 11.08
N GLU A 115 5.41 -3.44 12.29
CA GLU A 115 4.39 -3.11 13.30
C GLU A 115 3.26 -2.20 12.76
N PRO A 116 3.53 -1.04 12.12
CA PRO A 116 2.47 -0.21 11.58
C PRO A 116 1.71 -0.87 10.43
N VAL A 117 2.36 -1.71 9.62
CA VAL A 117 1.71 -2.43 8.50
C VAL A 117 0.73 -3.47 9.04
N TYR A 118 1.18 -4.31 9.96
CA TYR A 118 0.30 -5.29 10.62
C TYR A 118 -0.83 -4.59 11.40
N GLY A 119 -0.54 -3.47 12.06
CA GLY A 119 -1.55 -2.66 12.75
C GLY A 119 -2.68 -2.21 11.81
N ILE A 120 -2.34 -1.70 10.61
CA ILE A 120 -3.32 -1.31 9.59
C ILE A 120 -4.13 -2.51 9.11
N LEU A 121 -3.48 -3.62 8.75
CA LEU A 121 -4.14 -4.79 8.20
C LEU A 121 -5.07 -5.45 9.23
N ASN A 122 -4.61 -5.63 10.46
CA ASN A 122 -5.42 -6.17 11.55
C ASN A 122 -6.61 -5.27 11.87
N LYS A 123 -6.42 -3.94 11.85
CA LYS A 123 -7.51 -2.98 12.04
C LYS A 123 -8.57 -3.11 10.95
N LEU A 124 -8.17 -3.25 9.69
CA LEU A 124 -9.11 -3.47 8.59
C LEU A 124 -9.86 -4.81 8.72
N VAL A 125 -9.19 -5.88 9.15
CA VAL A 125 -9.86 -7.17 9.32
C VAL A 125 -10.85 -7.15 10.50
N ALA A 126 -10.41 -6.67 11.66
CA ALA A 126 -11.22 -6.61 12.88
C ALA A 126 -12.33 -5.53 12.81
N GLY A 127 -12.06 -4.43 12.13
CA GLY A 127 -12.99 -3.32 11.89
C GLY A 127 -13.89 -3.50 10.67
N GLU A 128 -13.98 -4.70 10.10
CA GLU A 128 -14.83 -5.02 8.96
C GLU A 128 -14.60 -4.11 7.73
N GLY A 129 -13.35 -3.74 7.49
CA GLY A 129 -12.95 -2.87 6.38
C GLY A 129 -12.92 -1.38 6.73
N GLU A 130 -13.23 -1.01 7.97
CA GLU A 130 -13.15 0.37 8.46
C GLU A 130 -11.76 0.69 9.02
N ILE A 131 -11.16 1.77 8.51
CA ILE A 131 -9.87 2.28 8.96
C ILE A 131 -9.95 3.72 9.47
N SER A 132 -10.91 4.49 8.97
CA SER A 132 -11.18 5.85 9.41
C SER A 132 -11.77 5.83 10.82
N LYS A 133 -11.24 6.68 11.69
CA LYS A 133 -11.84 6.88 13.02
C LYS A 133 -13.25 7.47 12.95
N LYS A 134 -13.61 8.10 11.82
CA LYS A 134 -14.91 8.72 11.59
C LYS A 134 -16.00 7.73 11.17
N LYS A 135 -15.64 6.46 10.91
CA LYS A 135 -16.57 5.41 10.48
C LYS A 135 -17.38 5.81 9.24
N ASP A 136 -16.71 6.48 8.30
CA ASP A 136 -17.30 7.08 7.11
C ASP A 136 -16.86 6.39 5.80
N THR A 137 -16.28 5.19 5.87
CA THR A 137 -15.96 4.41 4.66
C THR A 137 -17.25 3.92 4.00
N PRO A 138 -17.40 4.02 2.66
CA PRO A 138 -18.59 3.51 1.98
C PRO A 138 -18.80 2.01 2.16
N ASP A 139 -20.07 1.61 2.13
CA ASP A 139 -20.53 0.24 2.34
C ASP A 139 -19.96 -0.74 1.31
N THR A 140 -19.74 -0.28 0.08
CA THR A 140 -19.14 -1.06 -1.01
C THR A 140 -17.62 -1.22 -0.91
N GLN A 141 -16.94 -0.29 -0.22
CA GLN A 141 -15.48 -0.35 -0.06
C GLN A 141 -15.08 -1.26 1.09
N LYS A 142 -15.82 -1.21 2.21
CA LYS A 142 -15.57 -2.01 3.43
C LYS A 142 -15.26 -3.49 3.14
N PRO A 143 -16.12 -4.26 2.45
CA PRO A 143 -15.83 -5.67 2.22
C PRO A 143 -14.61 -5.92 1.35
N ARG A 144 -14.36 -5.05 0.37
CA ARG A 144 -13.17 -5.14 -0.51
C ARG A 144 -11.89 -4.89 0.28
N LEU A 145 -11.87 -3.87 1.14
CA LEU A 145 -10.73 -3.55 2.00
C LEU A 145 -10.47 -4.63 3.05
N ARG A 146 -11.52 -5.17 3.68
CA ARG A 146 -11.41 -6.30 4.62
C ARG A 146 -10.78 -7.51 3.94
N LEU A 147 -11.29 -7.88 2.76
CA LEU A 147 -10.80 -9.03 2.00
C LEU A 147 -9.35 -8.84 1.56
N ASP A 148 -8.99 -7.68 1.02
CA ASP A 148 -7.62 -7.41 0.59
C ASP A 148 -6.65 -7.37 1.78
N ALA A 149 -7.05 -6.81 2.92
CA ALA A 149 -6.24 -6.86 4.13
C ALA A 149 -5.98 -8.30 4.59
N ALA A 150 -7.01 -9.15 4.61
CA ALA A 150 -6.87 -10.56 4.98
C ALA A 150 -5.95 -11.33 4.02
N LYS A 151 -6.11 -11.13 2.70
CA LYS A 151 -5.22 -11.71 1.67
C LYS A 151 -3.78 -11.28 1.86
N LEU A 152 -3.55 -10.00 2.18
CA LEU A 152 -2.22 -9.45 2.40
C LEU A 152 -1.58 -9.95 3.69
N LEU A 153 -2.35 -10.14 4.77
CA LEU A 153 -1.87 -10.81 5.99
C LEU A 153 -1.42 -12.24 5.68
N MET A 154 -2.26 -13.03 5.00
CA MET A 154 -1.88 -14.38 4.57
C MET A 154 -0.63 -14.36 3.69
N LYS A 155 -0.52 -13.39 2.79
CA LYS A 155 0.66 -13.20 1.95
C LYS A 155 1.91 -12.90 2.78
N LEU A 156 1.80 -12.09 3.82
CA LEU A 156 2.90 -11.81 4.73
C LEU A 156 3.32 -13.04 5.53
N SER A 157 2.36 -13.82 6.02
CA SER A 157 2.61 -15.09 6.75
C SER A 157 3.20 -16.18 5.86
N ALA A 158 2.90 -16.16 4.55
CA ALA A 158 3.42 -17.12 3.57
C ALA A 158 4.69 -16.60 2.86
N SER A 159 5.09 -15.34 3.05
CA SER A 159 6.42 -14.91 2.65
C SER A 159 7.40 -15.73 3.48
N HIS A 160 8.25 -16.50 2.81
CA HIS A 160 9.25 -17.34 3.43
C HIS A 160 9.93 -16.58 4.58
N ALA A 161 9.76 -17.09 5.80
CA ALA A 161 10.87 -17.05 6.72
C ALA A 161 12.01 -17.82 6.04
N LEU A 162 13.21 -17.24 6.02
CA LEU A 162 14.43 -18.03 6.01
C LEU A 162 14.43 -18.86 7.31
N CYS A 163 13.53 -19.84 7.41
CA CYS A 163 13.60 -20.90 8.41
C CYS A 163 14.35 -22.05 7.73
N ASP A 164 15.65 -22.05 8.06
CA ASP A 164 16.68 -23.09 8.00
C ASP A 164 17.04 -23.71 6.63
#